data_AF-A0A2V8BQZ7-F1
#
_entry.id   AF-A0A2V8BQZ7-F1
#
_cell.length_a   1.000
_cell.length_b   1.000
_cell.length_c   1.000
_cell.angle_alpha   90.00
_cell.angle_beta   90.00
_cell.angle_gamma   90.00
#
_symmetry.space_group_name_H-M   'P 1'
#
loop_
_entity.id
_entity.type
_entity.pdbx_description
1 polymer ?
#
loop_
_entity_poly.entity_id
_entity_poly.type
_entity_poly.pdbx_seq_one_letter_code
_entity_poly.pdbx_strand_id
1 'polypeptide(L)' 'MATAPTSSPTLTQDLQALFDLIPLPAWVFDDVTLRFVCVNEAAVARYGFSRDEFLRMTIA' A
#
# COMPACT_ATOMS: atom_id res chain seq x y z
N MET A 1 1.42 -2.35 35.15
CA MET A 1 0.34 -3.22 34.66
C MET A 1 -0.60 -2.35 33.85
N ALA A 2 -0.41 -2.29 32.53
CA ALA A 2 -1.27 -1.57 31.60
C ALA A 2 -1.22 -2.31 30.26
N THR A 3 -2.24 -3.11 30.01
CA THR A 3 -2.52 -3.72 28.70
C THR A 3 -3.04 -2.61 27.79
N ALA A 4 -2.18 -2.10 26.90
CA ALA A 4 -2.61 -1.27 25.78
C ALA A 4 -2.85 -2.19 24.56
N PRO A 5 -3.92 -1.93 23.79
CA PRO A 5 -4.42 -2.86 22.78
C PRO A 5 -3.43 -2.99 21.61
N THR A 6 -3.37 -4.19 21.06
CA THR A 6 -2.90 -4.52 19.71
C THR A 6 -3.53 -3.56 18.69
N SER A 7 -2.91 -2.39 18.49
CA SER A 7 -3.14 -1.60 17.30
C SER A 7 -2.25 -2.23 16.25
N SER A 8 -2.87 -2.95 15.31
CA SER A 8 -2.34 -3.31 14.00
C SER A 8 -1.36 -2.25 13.51
N PRO A 9 -0.26 -2.60 12.82
CA PRO A 9 0.79 -1.65 12.47
C PRO A 9 0.18 -0.52 11.64
N THR A 10 -0.20 0.58 12.29
CA THR A 10 -0.55 1.82 11.62
C THR A 10 0.75 2.27 11.01
N LEU A 11 0.91 2.00 9.71
CA LEU A 11 2.08 2.36 8.94
C LEU A 11 2.32 3.86 9.19
N THR A 12 3.30 4.17 10.03
CA THR A 12 3.59 5.54 10.44
C THR A 12 3.86 6.36 9.19
N GLN A 13 3.54 7.65 9.21
CA GLN A 13 3.65 8.53 8.04
C GLN A 13 5.04 8.47 7.39
N ASP A 14 6.10 8.29 8.19
CA ASP A 14 7.47 8.06 7.73
C ASP A 14 7.64 6.83 6.84
N LEU A 15 6.93 5.74 7.16
CA LEU A 15 6.99 4.48 6.41
C LEU A 15 6.27 4.61 5.06
N GLN A 16 5.21 5.43 4.97
CA GLN A 16 4.56 5.74 3.69
C GLN A 16 5.48 6.55 2.78
N ALA A 17 6.17 7.56 3.32
CA ALA A 17 7.13 8.36 2.54
C ALA A 17 8.31 7.51 2.05
N LEU A 18 8.83 6.62 2.90
CA LEU A 18 9.87 5.67 2.50
C LEU A 18 9.38 4.69 1.44
N PHE A 19 8.14 4.21 1.54
CA PHE A 19 7.51 3.31 0.57
C PHE A 19 7.33 3.96 -0.81
N ASP A 20 7.03 5.26 -0.81
CA ASP A 20 6.90 6.06 -2.03
C ASP A 20 8.25 6.34 -2.70
N LEU A 21 9.30 6.51 -1.88
CA LEU A 21 10.67 6.72 -2.36
C LEU A 21 11.33 5.45 -2.94
N ILE A 22 10.72 4.27 -2.78
CA ILE A 22 11.29 3.03 -3.31
C ILE A 22 11.18 3.07 -4.84
N PRO A 23 12.30 3.01 -5.59
CA PRO A 23 12.30 3.04 -7.05
C PRO A 23 11.77 1.74 -7.70
N LEU A 24 11.35 0.79 -6.87
CA LEU A 24 10.79 -0.49 -7.27
C LEU A 24 9.27 -0.44 -7.10
N PRO A 25 8.52 -1.04 -8.02
CA PRO A 25 7.06 -1.07 -7.95
C PRO A 25 6.61 -1.91 -6.75
N ALA A 26 5.84 -1.32 -5.83
CA ALA A 26 5.35 -1.97 -4.63
C ALA A 26 3.88 -1.64 -4.38
N TRP A 27 3.14 -2.64 -3.91
CA TRP A 27 1.73 -2.52 -3.61
C TRP A 27 1.33 -3.42 -2.45
N VAL A 28 0.29 -3.00 -1.73
CA VAL A 28 -0.35 -3.73 -0.64
C VAL A 28 -1.76 -4.03 -1.11
N PHE A 29 -2.18 -5.29 -0.95
CA PHE A 29 -3.53 -5.74 -1.24
C PHE A 29 -4.13 -6.44 -0.03
N ASP A 30 -5.46 -6.44 0.05
CA ASP A 30 -6.22 -7.15 1.06
C ASP A 30 -6.33 -8.63 0.69
N ASP A 31 -6.04 -9.56 1.61
CA ASP A 31 -6.00 -10.99 1.28
C ASP A 31 -7.40 -11.61 1.08
N VAL A 32 -8.44 -10.96 1.60
CA VAL A 32 -9.83 -11.43 1.52
C VAL A 32 -10.49 -10.97 0.22
N THR A 33 -10.32 -9.70 -0.14
CA THR A 33 -10.94 -9.08 -1.33
C THR A 33 -10.01 -8.98 -2.53
N LEU A 34 -8.72 -9.24 -2.34
CA LEU A 34 -7.65 -9.09 -3.34
C LEU A 34 -7.58 -7.69 -3.95
N ARG A 35 -8.18 -6.69 -3.28
CA ARG A 35 -8.17 -5.29 -3.70
C ARG A 35 -6.87 -4.63 -3.30
N PHE A 36 -6.33 -3.80 -4.18
CA PHE A 36 -5.20 -2.96 -3.82
C PHE A 36 -5.65 -1.92 -2.78
N VAL A 37 -4.92 -1.86 -1.67
CA VAL A 37 -5.14 -0.92 -0.55
C VAL A 37 -4.12 0.21 -0.61
N CYS A 38 -2.92 -0.08 -1.08
CA CYS A 38 -1.86 0.91 -1.26
C CYS A 38 -0.99 0.54 -2.46
N VAL A 39 -0.49 1.54 -3.18
CA VAL A 39 0.43 1.38 -4.31
C VAL A 39 1.35 2.58 -4.31
N ASN A 40 2.65 2.37 -4.54
CA ASN A 40 3.62 3.46 -4.59
C ASN A 40 3.66 4.15 -5.96
N GLU A 41 4.22 5.36 -6.01
CA GLU A 41 4.38 6.09 -7.27
C GLU A 41 5.24 5.34 -8.30
N ALA A 42 6.23 4.56 -7.86
CA ALA A 42 7.05 3.76 -8.79
C ALA A 42 6.24 2.69 -9.54
N ALA A 43 5.24 2.06 -8.91
CA ALA A 43 4.33 1.14 -9.59
C ALA A 43 3.43 1.86 -10.60
N VAL A 44 2.90 3.02 -10.24
CA VAL A 44 2.13 3.89 -11.14
C VAL A 44 2.97 4.28 -12.37
N ALA A 45 4.20 4.75 -12.14
CA ALA A 45 5.11 5.15 -13.21
C ALA A 45 5.55 3.97 -14.10
N ARG A 46 5.74 2.78 -13.52
CA ARG A 46 6.19 1.60 -14.27
C ARG A 46 5.08 0.95 -15.11
N TYR A 47 3.89 0.82 -14.54
CA TYR A 47 2.76 0.19 -15.23
C TYR A 47 1.95 1.19 -16.06
N GLY A 48 2.11 2.49 -15.82
CA GLY A 48 1.41 3.55 -16.55
C GLY A 48 -0.03 3.77 -16.10
N PHE A 49 -0.46 3.12 -15.02
CA PHE A 49 -1.80 3.28 -14.45
C PHE A 49 -1.78 4.25 -13.28
N SER A 50 -2.82 5.08 -13.15
CA SER A 50 -2.95 5.97 -11.99
C SER A 50 -3.21 5.18 -10.71
N ARG A 51 -2.84 5.76 -9.56
CA ARG A 51 -3.09 5.16 -8.23
C ARG A 51 -4.55 4.76 -8.03
N ASP A 52 -5.48 5.62 -8.42
CA ASP A 52 -6.92 5.35 -8.36
C ASP A 52 -7.35 4.17 -9.23
N GLU A 53 -6.67 3.94 -10.34
CA GLU A 53 -6.94 2.83 -11.24
C GLU A 53 -6.47 1.52 -10.60
N PHE A 54 -5.27 1.52 -10.04
CA PHE A 54 -4.76 0.40 -9.23
C PHE A 54 -5.69 0.09 -8.06
N LEU A 55 -6.13 1.08 -7.29
CA LEU A 55 -7.05 0.87 -6.15
C LEU A 55 -8.43 0.32 -6.58
N ARG A 56 -8.81 0.47 -7.85
CA ARG A 56 -10.04 -0.12 -8.41
C ARG A 56 -9.80 -1.52 -8.99
N MET A 57 -8.56 -1.91 -9.22
CA MET A 57 -8.22 -3.25 -9.70
C MET A 57 -8.22 -4.26 -8.54
N THR A 58 -8.40 -5.53 -8.90
CA THR A 58 -8.27 -6.67 -8.00
C THR A 58 -7.25 -7.62 -8.61
N ILE A 59 -6.44 -8.26 -7.76
CA ILE A 59 -5.59 -9.38 -8.19
C ILE A 59 -6.54 -10.52 -8.57
N ALA A 60 -6.39 -11.05 -9.79
CA ALA A 60 -7.16 -12.16 -10.34
C ALA A 60 -6.44 -13.50 -10.18
#